data_AF-A0A0S8H1F1-F1
#
_entry.id   AF-A0A0S8H1F1-F1
#
_cell.length_a   1.000
_cell.length_b   1.000
_cell.length_c   1.000
_cell.angle_alpha   90.00
_cell.angle_beta   90.00
_cell.angle_gamma   90.00
#
_symmetry.space_group_name_H-M   'P 1'
#
loop_
_entity.id
_entity.type
_entity.pdbx_description
1 polymer ?
#
loop_
_entity_poly.entity_id
_entity_poly.type
_entity_poly.pdbx_seq_one_letter_code
_entity_poly.pdbx_strand_id
1 'polypeptide(L)'
;MSRSFRFTSPKLWLLSGGLLAAAFYGCSRSASDPAEPETPALDSITIEVETVGPGSSFTTPHEALVNLRAEVTPPEFTGGIVWTVEDDRSDHVQTPAPYGELLGAETWFLVPRANAARWASVPCPGELNQKSLALEVTARAATAADTVASQTEAVRQDEIDTVRQEYVDLGRRRFPGRDRFEPRSSPHFEPSELNPTGDYNVYWAEQRMLDGLEALRAIMAETFEQAGLPFAGLILTSVYRNPVHHTYHAGLTTTESPHQYGLAADMRIWGHGMTREEYFYEVRDAAHDDAVGACFEPEELIRAGSSDGQTLTHAHVDWRDPCPTGWYPCPTGW
;
A
#
# COMPACT_ATOMS: atom_id res chain seq x y z
N MET A 1 26.29 35.68 -13.80
CA MET A 1 25.83 36.60 -14.86
C MET A 1 24.45 37.10 -14.47
N SER A 2 24.38 38.32 -13.92
CA SER A 2 23.17 38.94 -13.39
C SER A 2 22.61 39.92 -14.42
N ARG A 3 21.31 39.82 -14.74
CA ARG A 3 20.60 40.81 -15.56
C ARG A 3 19.33 41.24 -14.83
N SER A 4 19.44 42.39 -14.17
CA SER A 4 18.35 43.19 -13.63
C SER A 4 17.66 43.97 -14.76
N PHE A 5 16.34 43.86 -14.88
CA PHE A 5 15.53 44.75 -15.71
C PHE A 5 14.82 45.78 -14.82
N ARG A 6 15.11 47.07 -15.05
CA ARG A 6 14.39 48.21 -14.49
C ARG A 6 13.34 48.67 -15.51
N PHE A 7 12.08 48.77 -15.11
CA PHE A 7 11.05 49.47 -15.87
C PHE A 7 10.94 50.91 -15.39
N THR A 8 11.09 51.84 -16.34
CA THR A 8 10.93 53.29 -16.17
C THR A 8 9.54 53.72 -16.62
N SER A 9 8.82 54.45 -15.78
CA SER A 9 7.56 55.14 -16.09
C SER A 9 7.75 56.33 -17.04
N PRO A 10 6.77 56.66 -17.90
CA PRO A 10 6.59 58.01 -18.42
C PRO A 10 5.38 58.67 -17.72
N LYS A 11 5.60 59.77 -16.99
CA LYS A 11 5.49 61.18 -17.45
C LYS A 11 4.07 61.63 -17.79
N LEU A 12 3.46 62.16 -16.73
CA LEU A 12 2.49 63.25 -16.66
C LEU A 12 2.56 64.24 -17.84
N TRP A 13 1.41 64.50 -18.48
CA TRP A 13 1.16 65.69 -19.28
C TRP A 13 0.01 66.48 -18.64
N LEU A 14 0.35 67.67 -18.15
CA LEU A 14 -0.59 68.74 -17.82
C LEU A 14 -1.07 69.37 -19.13
N LEU A 15 -2.39 69.46 -19.32
CA LEU A 15 -3.00 70.44 -20.21
C LEU A 15 -4.11 71.17 -19.45
N SER A 16 -3.82 72.44 -19.21
CA SER A 16 -4.71 73.50 -18.76
C SER A 16 -5.62 73.97 -19.89
N GLY A 17 -6.88 74.28 -19.58
CA GLY A 17 -7.66 75.24 -20.37
C GLY A 17 -9.16 75.01 -20.38
N GLY A 18 -9.91 76.02 -19.94
CA GLY A 18 -11.28 76.25 -20.41
C GLY A 18 -12.37 76.22 -19.34
N LEU A 19 -12.52 77.34 -18.61
CA LEU A 19 -13.79 77.69 -17.94
C LEU A 19 -14.88 77.90 -19.01
N LEU A 20 -16.01 77.21 -18.87
CA LEU A 20 -17.28 77.59 -19.46
C LEU A 20 -18.38 77.36 -18.41
N ALA A 21 -18.85 78.46 -17.83
CA ALA A 21 -19.99 78.48 -16.93
C ALA A 21 -21.27 78.31 -17.76
N ALA A 22 -21.96 77.19 -17.57
CA ALA A 22 -23.34 77.00 -18.00
C ALA A 22 -24.21 76.84 -16.76
N ALA A 23 -25.08 77.83 -16.54
CA ALA A 23 -26.11 77.77 -15.52
C ALA A 23 -27.21 76.78 -15.96
N PHE A 24 -27.38 75.69 -15.21
CA PHE A 24 -28.57 74.87 -15.27
C PHE A 24 -29.30 74.92 -13.93
N TYR A 25 -30.45 75.58 -13.96
CA TYR A 25 -31.53 75.42 -12.99
C TYR A 25 -32.20 74.06 -13.23
N GLY A 26 -32.43 73.27 -12.18
CA GLY A 26 -33.53 72.30 -12.17
C GLY A 26 -33.22 70.90 -11.65
N CYS A 27 -33.98 70.53 -10.62
CA CYS A 27 -34.23 69.18 -10.09
C CYS A 27 -33.09 68.49 -9.32
N SER A 28 -32.98 68.84 -8.04
CA SER A 28 -32.49 67.94 -6.99
C SER A 28 -33.42 66.72 -6.85
N ARG A 29 -33.24 65.71 -7.68
CA ARG A 29 -33.57 64.33 -7.31
C ARG A 29 -32.46 63.88 -6.36
N SER A 30 -32.82 63.59 -5.11
CA SER A 30 -32.03 62.73 -4.24
C SER A 30 -31.84 61.41 -4.97
N ALA A 31 -30.72 61.26 -5.69
CA ALA A 31 -30.25 59.95 -6.09
C ALA A 31 -29.92 59.25 -4.77
N SER A 32 -30.80 58.35 -4.35
CA SER A 32 -30.40 57.29 -3.43
C SER A 32 -29.13 56.69 -4.01
N ASP A 33 -28.03 56.70 -3.25
CA ASP A 33 -26.81 56.00 -3.62
C ASP A 33 -27.20 54.62 -4.17
N PRO A 34 -26.73 54.22 -5.37
CA PRO A 34 -26.96 52.86 -5.83
C PRO A 34 -26.43 51.96 -4.71
N ALA A 35 -27.29 51.10 -4.18
CA ALA A 35 -26.89 50.12 -3.19
C ALA A 35 -25.61 49.47 -3.69
N GLU A 36 -24.54 49.53 -2.88
CA GLU A 36 -23.31 48.84 -3.22
C GLU A 36 -23.67 47.40 -3.57
N PRO A 37 -23.19 46.87 -4.71
CA PRO A 37 -23.51 45.49 -5.08
C PRO A 37 -23.12 44.61 -3.91
N GLU A 38 -24.10 43.93 -3.31
CA GLU A 38 -23.84 42.96 -2.25
C GLU A 38 -22.79 42.00 -2.78
N THR A 39 -21.62 42.01 -2.13
CA THR A 39 -20.55 41.11 -2.52
C THR A 39 -21.09 39.70 -2.27
N PRO A 40 -21.14 38.83 -3.28
CA PRO A 40 -21.70 37.49 -3.13
C PRO A 40 -20.99 36.80 -1.97
N ALA A 41 -21.76 36.23 -1.04
CA ALA A 41 -21.20 35.48 0.07
C ALA A 41 -20.89 34.05 -0.40
N LEU A 42 -19.75 33.52 0.05
CA LEU A 42 -19.43 32.10 -0.14
C LEU A 42 -20.37 31.26 0.72
N ASP A 43 -21.10 30.34 0.09
CA ASP A 43 -22.13 29.52 0.75
C ASP A 43 -21.57 28.15 1.14
N SER A 44 -20.99 27.43 0.17
CA SER A 44 -20.50 26.07 0.40
C SER A 44 -19.32 25.67 -0.49
N ILE A 45 -18.55 24.71 0.03
CA ILE A 45 -17.49 24.00 -0.69
C ILE A 45 -17.72 22.50 -0.45
N THR A 46 -17.88 21.74 -1.52
CA THR A 46 -17.82 20.27 -1.50
C THR A 46 -16.54 19.82 -2.18
N ILE A 47 -15.97 18.70 -1.73
CA ILE A 47 -14.72 18.19 -2.29
C ILE A 47 -14.93 16.77 -2.81
N GLU A 48 -14.03 16.38 -3.70
CA GLU A 48 -13.86 15.04 -4.23
C GLU A 48 -12.36 14.76 -4.23
N VAL A 49 -11.97 13.66 -3.59
CA VAL A 49 -10.59 13.16 -3.57
C VAL A 49 -10.49 11.89 -4.41
N GLU A 50 -9.79 12.00 -5.53
CA GLU A 50 -9.54 10.87 -6.43
C GLU A 50 -8.11 10.36 -6.28
N THR A 51 -7.94 9.05 -6.29
CA THR A 51 -6.62 8.39 -6.29
C THR A 51 -6.45 7.59 -7.57
N VAL A 52 -5.21 7.38 -8.02
CA VAL A 52 -4.97 6.58 -9.22
C VAL A 52 -5.11 5.09 -8.88
N GLY A 53 -6.35 4.59 -8.93
CA GLY A 53 -6.69 3.18 -8.76
C GLY A 53 -7.88 2.97 -7.82
N PRO A 54 -8.46 1.76 -7.81
CA PRO A 54 -9.45 1.39 -6.80
C PRO A 54 -8.76 1.23 -5.44
N GLY A 55 -9.19 2.02 -4.44
CA GLY A 55 -8.51 2.13 -3.14
C GLY A 55 -7.37 3.16 -3.16
N SER A 56 -7.15 3.88 -2.06
CA SER A 56 -6.10 4.91 -1.98
C SER A 56 -4.72 4.28 -1.86
N SER A 57 -4.18 3.80 -2.99
CA SER A 57 -2.85 3.20 -3.04
C SER A 57 -1.78 4.28 -3.09
N PHE A 58 -0.73 4.15 -2.28
CA PHE A 58 0.45 5.06 -2.31
C PHE A 58 1.73 4.31 -2.64
N THR A 59 1.58 3.10 -3.16
CA THR A 59 2.64 2.10 -3.17
C THR A 59 3.69 2.40 -4.25
N THR A 60 3.26 2.79 -5.44
CA THR A 60 4.14 3.18 -6.55
C THR A 60 4.09 4.68 -6.80
N PRO A 61 5.10 5.27 -7.48
CA PRO A 61 5.05 6.69 -7.85
C PRO A 61 3.80 7.09 -8.66
N HIS A 62 3.23 6.15 -9.43
CA HIS A 62 1.99 6.39 -10.17
C HIS A 62 0.76 6.33 -9.26
N GLU A 63 0.70 5.35 -8.37
CA GLU A 63 -0.42 5.17 -7.43
C GLU A 63 -0.45 6.30 -6.38
N ALA A 64 0.72 6.79 -5.95
CA ALA A 64 0.86 7.86 -4.97
C ALA A 64 0.35 9.25 -5.41
N LEU A 65 -0.23 9.37 -6.61
CA LEU A 65 -0.85 10.60 -7.07
C LEU A 65 -2.30 10.70 -6.56
N VAL A 66 -2.58 11.80 -5.86
CA VAL A 66 -3.92 12.16 -5.37
C VAL A 66 -4.38 13.41 -6.10
N ASN A 67 -5.53 13.33 -6.77
CA ASN A 67 -6.18 14.47 -7.41
C ASN A 67 -7.26 15.01 -6.48
N LEU A 68 -7.33 16.33 -6.38
CA LEU A 68 -8.24 17.06 -5.51
C LEU A 68 -9.12 17.95 -6.37
N ARG A 69 -10.43 17.89 -6.13
CA ARG A 69 -11.41 18.70 -6.82
C ARG A 69 -12.41 19.31 -5.85
N ALA A 70 -12.65 20.61 -5.96
CA ALA A 70 -13.61 21.35 -5.16
C ALA A 70 -14.71 21.93 -6.03
N GLU A 71 -15.95 21.70 -5.65
CA GLU A 71 -17.12 22.38 -6.19
C GLU A 71 -17.50 23.51 -5.24
N VAL A 72 -17.56 24.74 -5.76
CA VAL A 72 -17.70 25.96 -4.95
C VAL A 72 -18.96 26.70 -5.35
N THR A 73 -19.78 27.04 -4.36
CA THR A 73 -21.00 27.84 -4.57
C THR A 73 -20.89 29.15 -3.79
N PRO A 74 -20.88 30.32 -4.47
CA PRO A 74 -20.93 30.51 -5.93
C PRO A 74 -19.56 30.32 -6.62
N PRO A 75 -19.54 30.06 -7.95
CA PRO A 75 -18.31 29.68 -8.67
C PRO A 75 -17.21 30.74 -8.74
N GLU A 76 -17.50 32.04 -8.53
CA GLU A 76 -16.45 33.06 -8.55
C GLU A 76 -15.33 32.86 -7.51
N PHE A 77 -15.60 32.09 -6.45
CA PHE A 77 -14.61 31.77 -5.40
C PHE A 77 -13.67 30.61 -5.76
N THR A 78 -13.88 29.93 -6.88
CA THR A 78 -13.09 28.78 -7.36
C THR A 78 -11.58 29.08 -7.43
N GLY A 79 -11.21 30.30 -7.82
CA GLY A 79 -9.80 30.70 -7.91
C GLY A 79 -9.10 30.93 -6.57
N GLY A 80 -9.85 31.03 -5.47
CA GLY A 80 -9.35 31.29 -4.12
C GLY A 80 -9.25 30.06 -3.22
N ILE A 81 -9.43 28.86 -3.78
CA ILE A 81 -9.35 27.61 -3.02
C ILE A 81 -7.91 27.32 -2.61
N VAL A 82 -7.73 27.05 -1.32
CA VAL A 82 -6.51 26.58 -0.69
C VAL A 82 -6.80 25.22 -0.05
N TRP A 83 -6.00 24.22 -0.37
CA TRP A 83 -6.11 22.89 0.20
C TRP A 83 -5.18 22.72 1.38
N THR A 84 -5.72 22.10 2.43
CA THR A 84 -4.96 21.59 3.57
C THR A 84 -4.94 20.07 3.46
N VAL A 85 -3.75 19.49 3.42
CA VAL A 85 -3.53 18.04 3.47
C VAL A 85 -2.65 17.77 4.69
N GLU A 86 -3.19 17.05 5.65
CA GLU A 86 -2.51 16.73 6.92
C GLU A 86 -2.49 15.21 7.14
N ASP A 87 -1.61 14.77 8.04
CA ASP A 87 -1.64 13.42 8.59
C ASP A 87 -2.99 13.16 9.28
N ASP A 88 -3.58 11.99 9.04
CA ASP A 88 -4.77 11.57 9.79
C ASP A 88 -4.37 11.29 11.24
N ARG A 89 -4.77 12.20 12.15
CA ARG A 89 -4.37 12.12 13.56
C ARG A 89 -5.02 10.96 14.32
N SER A 90 -6.04 10.33 13.72
CA SER A 90 -6.62 9.10 14.25
C SER A 90 -5.82 7.86 13.85
N ASP A 91 -4.89 8.01 12.92
CA ASP A 91 -4.00 6.94 12.49
C ASP A 91 -2.84 6.74 13.46
N HIS A 92 -2.38 5.49 13.60
CA HIS A 92 -1.25 5.22 14.51
C HIS A 92 0.11 5.39 13.84
N VAL A 93 0.13 5.47 12.50
CA VAL A 93 1.34 5.70 11.72
C VAL A 93 1.29 7.09 11.14
N GLN A 94 2.37 7.83 11.30
CA GLN A 94 2.48 9.14 10.70
C GLN A 94 2.67 9.04 9.18
N THR A 95 1.76 9.66 8.44
CA THR A 95 1.83 9.87 7.00
C THR A 95 2.36 11.26 6.72
N PRO A 96 3.50 11.40 6.01
CA PRO A 96 4.00 12.73 5.68
C PRO A 96 3.02 13.48 4.77
N ALA A 97 2.69 14.72 5.13
CA ALA A 97 1.91 15.61 4.27
C ALA A 97 2.75 16.07 3.04
N PRO A 98 2.10 16.37 1.90
CA PRO A 98 2.79 16.95 0.74
C PRO A 98 3.42 18.30 1.08
N TYR A 99 4.50 18.64 0.37
CA TYR A 99 5.20 19.91 0.57
C TYR A 99 4.54 21.04 -0.21
N GLY A 100 4.36 22.20 0.45
CA GLY A 100 3.90 23.43 -0.17
C GLY A 100 2.40 23.64 -0.09
N GLU A 101 1.98 24.84 -0.45
CA GLU A 101 0.56 25.21 -0.50
C GLU A 101 -0.05 24.70 -1.81
N LEU A 102 -1.19 24.02 -1.68
CA LEU A 102 -1.93 23.46 -2.80
C LEU A 102 -3.10 24.41 -3.12
N LEU A 103 -3.10 24.97 -4.33
CA LEU A 103 -3.99 26.07 -4.73
C LEU A 103 -4.88 25.70 -5.91
N GLY A 104 -6.03 26.38 -5.98
CA GLY A 104 -7.02 26.24 -7.05
C GLY A 104 -8.04 25.15 -6.77
N ALA A 105 -9.21 25.25 -7.40
CA ALA A 105 -10.29 24.27 -7.20
C ALA A 105 -9.98 22.87 -7.76
N GLU A 106 -9.00 22.75 -8.66
CA GLU A 106 -8.49 21.47 -9.15
C GLU A 106 -6.97 21.48 -8.99
N THR A 107 -6.45 20.48 -8.28
CA THR A 107 -5.00 20.33 -8.07
C THR A 107 -4.65 18.87 -7.82
N TRP A 108 -3.36 18.58 -7.66
CA TRP A 108 -2.87 17.24 -7.35
C TRP A 108 -1.62 17.31 -6.50
N PHE A 109 -1.33 16.22 -5.80
CA PHE A 109 -0.08 16.05 -5.08
C PHE A 109 0.39 14.60 -5.10
N LEU A 110 1.69 14.40 -4.89
CA LEU A 110 2.27 13.09 -4.65
C LEU A 110 2.38 12.86 -3.15
N VAL A 111 1.87 11.73 -2.66
CA VAL A 111 2.07 11.31 -1.27
C VAL A 111 3.56 11.03 -1.05
N PRO A 112 4.23 11.76 -0.14
CA PRO A 112 5.63 11.50 0.16
C PRO A 112 5.82 10.12 0.80
N ARG A 113 6.96 9.49 0.51
CA ARG A 113 7.30 8.22 1.15
C ARG A 113 7.51 8.41 2.64
N ALA A 114 6.83 7.59 3.43
CA ALA A 114 7.05 7.48 4.85
C ALA A 114 8.33 6.68 5.18
N ASN A 115 8.80 6.82 6.41
CA ASN A 115 10.02 6.15 6.86
C ASN A 115 9.75 4.67 7.16
N ALA A 116 10.47 3.77 6.47
CA ALA A 116 10.39 2.32 6.67
C ALA A 116 10.69 1.86 8.11
N ALA A 117 11.40 2.66 8.91
CA ALA A 117 11.66 2.36 10.32
C ALA A 117 10.37 2.24 11.16
N ARG A 118 9.23 2.78 10.69
CA ARG A 118 7.93 2.63 11.36
C ARG A 118 7.55 1.17 11.60
N TRP A 119 7.97 0.28 10.71
CA TRP A 119 7.57 -1.12 10.75
C TRP A 119 8.12 -1.85 11.98
N ALA A 120 9.27 -1.42 12.50
CA ALA A 120 9.86 -1.99 13.70
C ALA A 120 9.02 -1.75 14.97
N SER A 121 8.20 -0.69 14.99
CA SER A 121 7.35 -0.35 16.13
C SER A 121 5.95 -0.98 16.08
N VAL A 122 5.56 -1.60 14.96
CA VAL A 122 4.23 -2.17 14.84
C VAL A 122 4.21 -3.60 15.41
N PRO A 123 3.35 -3.90 16.39
CA PRO A 123 3.23 -5.24 16.97
C PRO A 123 2.69 -6.27 15.96
N CYS A 124 2.85 -7.56 16.29
CA CYS A 124 2.31 -8.69 15.54
C CYS A 124 1.54 -9.65 16.46
N PRO A 125 0.25 -9.92 16.22
CA PRO A 125 -0.60 -9.26 15.23
C PRO A 125 -0.90 -7.80 15.63
N GLY A 126 -0.98 -6.90 14.66
CA GLY A 126 -1.42 -5.51 14.78
C GLY A 126 -2.68 -5.26 13.93
N GLU A 127 -3.37 -4.16 14.21
CA GLU A 127 -4.56 -3.76 13.45
C GLU A 127 -4.18 -3.02 12.13
N LEU A 128 -5.06 -3.00 11.13
CA LEU A 128 -4.78 -2.36 9.83
C LEU A 128 -4.58 -0.84 9.92
N ASN A 129 -5.31 -0.17 10.81
CA ASN A 129 -5.10 1.24 11.15
C ASN A 129 -3.72 1.49 11.81
N GLN A 130 -3.02 0.47 12.28
CA GLN A 130 -1.67 0.60 12.81
C GLN A 130 -0.57 0.52 11.75
N LYS A 131 -0.97 0.28 10.50
CA LYS A 131 -0.07 -0.11 9.42
C LYS A 131 -0.27 0.71 8.15
N SER A 132 -1.52 1.09 7.89
CA SER A 132 -1.89 1.90 6.73
C SER A 132 -1.29 3.30 6.82
N LEU A 133 -1.10 3.92 5.67
CA LEU A 133 -0.96 5.36 5.55
C LEU A 133 -2.33 6.00 5.38
N ALA A 134 -2.54 7.14 6.01
CA ALA A 134 -3.78 7.90 5.96
C ALA A 134 -3.54 9.42 6.01
N LEU A 135 -4.30 10.15 5.22
CA LEU A 135 -4.28 11.61 5.15
C LEU A 135 -5.70 12.17 5.34
N GLU A 136 -5.78 13.36 5.90
CA GLU A 136 -7.00 14.17 5.94
C GLU A 136 -6.87 15.33 4.96
N VAL A 137 -7.91 15.55 4.16
CA VAL A 137 -7.97 16.59 3.14
C VAL A 137 -9.12 17.56 3.41
N THR A 138 -8.85 18.85 3.33
CA THR A 138 -9.86 19.91 3.46
C THR A 138 -9.61 21.03 2.46
N ALA A 139 -10.65 21.50 1.77
CA ALA A 139 -10.59 22.72 0.97
C ALA A 139 -11.08 23.92 1.78
N ARG A 140 -10.45 25.08 1.60
CA ARG A 140 -10.86 26.35 2.22
C ARG A 140 -10.84 27.47 1.19
N ALA A 141 -11.75 28.42 1.32
CA ALA A 141 -11.66 29.69 0.61
C ALA A 141 -11.94 30.86 1.57
N ALA A 142 -11.10 31.88 1.48
CA ALA A 142 -11.27 33.13 2.21
C ALA A 142 -12.17 34.08 1.42
N THR A 143 -13.08 34.72 2.12
CA THR A 143 -13.89 35.86 1.63
C THR A 143 -13.47 37.13 2.37
N ALA A 144 -14.03 38.27 1.98
CA ALA A 144 -13.77 39.54 2.67
C ALA A 144 -14.20 39.53 4.16
N ALA A 145 -15.13 38.64 4.55
CA ALA A 145 -15.72 38.61 5.89
C ALA A 145 -15.42 37.34 6.69
N ASP A 146 -15.15 36.21 6.01
CA ASP A 146 -15.03 34.89 6.66
C ASP A 146 -14.21 33.88 5.84
N THR A 147 -13.84 32.75 6.43
CA THR A 147 -13.27 31.57 5.76
C THR A 147 -14.25 30.41 5.80
N VAL A 148 -14.65 29.92 4.63
CA VAL A 148 -15.49 28.72 4.52
C VAL A 148 -14.58 27.52 4.25
N ALA A 149 -14.87 26.39 4.90
CA ALA A 149 -14.15 25.14 4.75
C ALA A 149 -15.12 24.03 4.31
N SER A 150 -14.63 23.08 3.51
CA SER A 150 -15.34 21.84 3.22
C SER A 150 -15.41 20.93 4.46
N GLN A 151 -16.18 19.85 4.35
CA GLN A 151 -15.95 18.70 5.23
C GLN A 151 -14.56 18.12 4.97
N THR A 152 -13.98 17.52 6.02
CA THR A 152 -12.72 16.78 5.90
C THR A 152 -12.99 15.40 5.30
N GLU A 153 -12.22 15.04 4.29
CA GLU A 153 -12.23 13.70 3.71
C GLU A 153 -10.96 12.93 4.08
N ALA A 154 -11.12 11.66 4.42
CA ALA A 154 -10.02 10.77 4.76
C ALA A 154 -9.59 9.95 3.54
N VAL A 155 -8.29 9.92 3.27
CA VAL A 155 -7.66 9.18 2.18
C VAL A 155 -6.75 8.13 2.80
N ARG A 156 -7.14 6.86 2.75
CA ARG A 156 -6.51 5.78 3.54
C ARG A 156 -6.22 4.56 2.70
N GLN A 157 -5.03 3.99 2.89
CA GLN A 157 -4.67 2.72 2.27
C GLN A 157 -5.59 1.60 2.76
N ASP A 158 -6.04 0.77 1.81
CA ASP A 158 -6.67 -0.49 2.18
C ASP A 158 -5.61 -1.53 2.58
N GLU A 159 -6.11 -2.70 2.97
CA GLU A 159 -5.28 -3.82 3.39
C GLU A 159 -4.25 -4.25 2.33
N ILE A 160 -4.66 -4.37 1.07
CA ILE A 160 -3.77 -4.81 -0.01
C ILE A 160 -2.67 -3.79 -0.24
N ASP A 161 -3.00 -2.50 -0.30
CA ASP A 161 -2.00 -1.44 -0.48
C ASP A 161 -1.07 -1.32 0.73
N THR A 162 -1.58 -1.55 1.93
CA THR A 162 -0.76 -1.59 3.14
C THR A 162 0.28 -2.71 3.06
N VAL A 163 -0.12 -3.93 2.66
CA VAL A 163 0.82 -5.05 2.49
C VAL A 163 1.81 -4.76 1.36
N ARG A 164 1.36 -4.21 0.24
CA ARG A 164 2.24 -3.83 -0.87
C ARG A 164 3.26 -2.77 -0.46
N GLN A 165 2.87 -1.82 0.39
CA GLN A 165 3.77 -0.78 0.89
C GLN A 165 4.95 -1.37 1.66
N GLU A 166 4.76 -2.50 2.37
CA GLU A 166 5.84 -3.20 3.05
C GLU A 166 6.97 -3.61 2.09
N TYR A 167 6.62 -4.10 0.88
CA TYR A 167 7.61 -4.49 -0.12
C TYR A 167 8.41 -3.29 -0.60
N VAL A 168 7.74 -2.15 -0.81
CA VAL A 168 8.38 -0.93 -1.31
C VAL A 168 9.27 -0.31 -0.24
N ASP A 169 8.80 -0.23 1.00
CA ASP A 169 9.54 0.35 2.11
C ASP A 169 10.75 -0.50 2.50
N LEU A 170 10.64 -1.82 2.41
CA LEU A 170 11.72 -2.76 2.74
C LEU A 170 12.57 -3.16 1.52
N GLY A 171 12.42 -2.43 0.41
CA GLY A 171 13.28 -2.54 -0.76
C GLY A 171 13.30 -3.92 -1.42
N ARG A 172 12.16 -4.62 -1.42
CA ARG A 172 12.04 -5.93 -2.05
C ARG A 172 12.18 -5.82 -3.55
N ARG A 173 12.88 -6.77 -4.15
CA ARG A 173 13.21 -6.75 -5.59
C ARG A 173 11.97 -6.66 -6.48
N ARG A 174 10.90 -7.34 -6.08
CA ARG A 174 9.60 -7.29 -6.73
C ARG A 174 8.52 -7.13 -5.67
N PHE A 175 7.37 -6.65 -6.08
CA PHE A 175 6.18 -6.61 -5.24
C PHE A 175 4.96 -6.96 -6.11
N PRO A 176 3.92 -7.54 -5.51
CA PRO A 176 2.75 -7.99 -6.24
C PRO A 176 1.86 -6.82 -6.69
N GLY A 177 1.21 -7.00 -7.83
CA GLY A 177 0.04 -6.21 -8.21
C GLY A 177 -1.15 -6.46 -7.26
N ARG A 178 -2.17 -5.60 -7.30
CA ARG A 178 -3.37 -5.73 -6.45
C ARG A 178 -4.14 -7.02 -6.76
N ASP A 179 -4.19 -7.37 -8.05
CA ASP A 179 -4.80 -8.56 -8.63
C ASP A 179 -4.16 -9.88 -8.19
N ARG A 180 -3.00 -9.83 -7.52
CA ARG A 180 -2.25 -11.01 -7.05
C ARG A 180 -2.61 -11.40 -5.62
N PHE A 181 -3.37 -10.58 -4.92
CA PHE A 181 -3.81 -10.89 -3.57
C PHE A 181 -5.16 -11.56 -3.57
N GLU A 182 -5.27 -12.59 -2.75
CA GLU A 182 -6.49 -13.33 -2.50
C GLU A 182 -6.91 -13.19 -1.04
N PRO A 183 -8.23 -13.26 -0.75
CA PRO A 183 -8.72 -13.27 0.62
C PRO A 183 -8.24 -14.53 1.34
N ARG A 184 -7.96 -14.42 2.63
CA ARG A 184 -7.49 -15.52 3.49
C ARG A 184 -8.42 -16.74 3.51
N SER A 185 -9.69 -16.57 3.13
CA SER A 185 -10.68 -17.64 3.02
C SER A 185 -10.54 -18.49 1.73
N SER A 186 -9.31 -18.77 1.30
CA SER A 186 -9.05 -19.52 0.07
C SER A 186 -9.35 -21.01 0.22
N PRO A 187 -9.81 -21.70 -0.84
CA PRO A 187 -9.96 -23.15 -0.83
C PRO A 187 -8.62 -23.91 -0.78
N HIS A 188 -7.49 -23.24 -1.05
CA HIS A 188 -6.18 -23.88 -1.11
C HIS A 188 -5.49 -24.01 0.25
N PHE A 189 -5.91 -23.19 1.23
CA PHE A 189 -5.27 -23.09 2.53
C PHE A 189 -6.30 -22.97 3.65
N GLU A 190 -6.06 -23.68 4.73
CA GLU A 190 -6.72 -23.40 5.99
C GLU A 190 -6.22 -22.06 6.57
N PRO A 191 -7.06 -21.27 7.25
CA PRO A 191 -6.65 -19.97 7.80
C PRO A 191 -5.42 -20.01 8.71
N SER A 192 -5.15 -21.15 9.38
CA SER A 192 -3.98 -21.36 10.25
C SER A 192 -2.67 -21.62 9.50
N GLU A 193 -2.74 -21.99 8.22
CA GLU A 193 -1.57 -22.27 7.38
C GLU A 193 -0.97 -20.98 6.81
N LEU A 194 -1.84 -20.03 6.47
CA LEU A 194 -1.49 -18.65 6.19
C LEU A 194 -1.03 -18.02 7.51
N ASN A 195 0.17 -17.42 7.53
CA ASN A 195 0.89 -16.95 8.73
C ASN A 195 -0.03 -16.80 9.96
N PRO A 196 0.09 -17.67 10.98
CA PRO A 196 -0.90 -17.74 12.07
C PRO A 196 -0.94 -16.48 12.94
N THR A 197 0.07 -15.62 12.87
CA THR A 197 0.08 -14.29 13.51
C THR A 197 -0.45 -13.18 12.58
N GLY A 198 -1.08 -13.56 11.47
CA GLY A 198 -1.30 -12.73 10.30
C GLY A 198 -2.01 -11.42 10.61
N ASP A 199 -1.26 -10.34 10.50
CA ASP A 199 -1.73 -8.95 10.54
C ASP A 199 -2.77 -8.62 9.45
N TYR A 200 -2.92 -9.52 8.48
CA TYR A 200 -3.70 -9.32 7.28
C TYR A 200 -4.60 -10.53 6.95
N ASN A 201 -5.74 -10.21 6.34
CA ASN A 201 -6.74 -11.11 5.77
C ASN A 201 -6.54 -11.33 4.27
N VAL A 202 -5.37 -10.96 3.73
CA VAL A 202 -4.99 -11.22 2.34
C VAL A 202 -3.66 -11.95 2.27
N TYR A 203 -3.47 -12.71 1.20
CA TYR A 203 -2.21 -13.41 0.92
C TYR A 203 -1.87 -13.37 -0.57
N TRP A 204 -0.64 -13.69 -0.91
CA TRP A 204 -0.20 -13.91 -2.29
C TRP A 204 0.38 -15.31 -2.44
N ALA A 205 -0.14 -16.08 -3.39
CA ALA A 205 0.41 -17.37 -3.84
C ALA A 205 0.56 -17.36 -5.36
N GLU A 206 1.66 -17.93 -5.86
CA GLU A 206 1.85 -18.16 -7.28
C GLU A 206 1.19 -19.48 -7.71
N GLN A 207 0.57 -19.49 -8.89
CA GLN A 207 -0.14 -20.68 -9.39
C GLN A 207 0.72 -21.95 -9.37
N ARG A 208 2.00 -21.84 -9.77
CA ARG A 208 2.92 -22.98 -9.73
C ARG A 208 3.15 -23.58 -8.33
N MET A 209 3.08 -22.74 -7.29
CA MET A 209 3.15 -23.21 -5.91
C MET A 209 1.86 -23.94 -5.54
N LEU A 210 0.70 -23.41 -5.95
CA LEU A 210 -0.59 -24.05 -5.73
C LEU A 210 -0.67 -25.41 -6.42
N ASP A 211 -0.33 -25.48 -7.71
CA ASP A 211 -0.32 -26.71 -8.50
C ASP A 211 0.65 -27.74 -7.91
N GLY A 212 1.86 -27.31 -7.54
CA GLY A 212 2.85 -28.17 -6.92
C GLY A 212 2.43 -28.70 -5.55
N LEU A 213 1.74 -27.89 -4.74
CA LEU A 213 1.18 -28.35 -3.47
C LEU A 213 0.08 -29.40 -3.67
N GLU A 214 -0.78 -29.25 -4.68
CA GLU A 214 -1.78 -30.28 -4.98
C GLU A 214 -1.15 -31.59 -5.47
N ALA A 215 -0.13 -31.50 -6.33
CA ALA A 215 0.63 -32.67 -6.76
C ALA A 215 1.32 -33.37 -5.57
N LEU A 216 1.94 -32.58 -4.67
CA LEU A 216 2.58 -33.10 -3.48
C LEU A 216 1.57 -33.79 -2.55
N ARG A 217 0.38 -33.21 -2.36
CA ARG A 217 -0.71 -33.84 -1.58
C ARG A 217 -1.10 -35.20 -2.17
N ALA A 218 -1.21 -35.30 -3.49
CA ALA A 218 -1.58 -36.54 -4.16
C ALA A 218 -0.52 -37.65 -3.97
N ILE A 219 0.76 -37.33 -4.17
CA ILE A 219 1.87 -38.28 -3.99
C ILE A 219 1.98 -38.72 -2.54
N MET A 220 1.86 -37.80 -1.58
CA MET A 220 1.90 -38.13 -0.16
C MET A 220 0.71 -38.99 0.26
N ALA A 221 -0.48 -38.77 -0.30
CA ALA A 221 -1.64 -39.62 -0.05
C ALA A 221 -1.39 -41.07 -0.51
N GLU A 222 -0.84 -41.25 -1.70
CA GLU A 222 -0.48 -42.58 -2.22
C GLU A 222 0.59 -43.25 -1.37
N THR A 223 1.64 -42.51 -0.99
CA THR A 223 2.72 -43.00 -0.12
C THR A 223 2.18 -43.54 1.21
N PHE A 224 1.25 -42.80 1.82
CA PHE A 224 0.59 -43.20 3.05
C PHE A 224 -0.32 -44.43 2.86
N GLU A 225 -1.07 -44.49 1.77
CA GLU A 225 -1.90 -45.66 1.42
C GLU A 225 -1.04 -46.92 1.27
N GLN A 226 0.08 -46.83 0.54
CA GLN A 226 1.02 -47.93 0.34
C GLN A 226 1.66 -48.39 1.66
N ALA A 227 1.93 -47.46 2.58
CA ALA A 227 2.43 -47.74 3.92
C ALA A 227 1.36 -48.28 4.89
N GLY A 228 0.08 -48.33 4.48
CA GLY A 228 -1.03 -48.69 5.35
C GLY A 228 -1.29 -47.68 6.48
N LEU A 229 -0.94 -46.42 6.27
CA LEU A 229 -1.06 -45.32 7.22
C LEU A 229 -2.19 -44.35 6.81
N PRO A 230 -2.90 -43.73 7.77
CA PRO A 230 -3.92 -42.74 7.46
C PRO A 230 -3.29 -41.40 7.03
N PHE A 231 -3.62 -40.91 5.84
CA PHE A 231 -3.24 -39.57 5.40
C PHE A 231 -4.29 -38.54 5.81
N ALA A 232 -3.90 -37.58 6.64
CA ALA A 232 -4.77 -36.48 7.09
C ALA A 232 -4.51 -35.16 6.33
N GLY A 233 -3.81 -35.24 5.19
CA GLY A 233 -3.33 -34.07 4.46
C GLY A 233 -1.93 -33.61 4.89
N LEU A 234 -1.41 -32.63 4.16
CA LEU A 234 -0.22 -31.89 4.56
C LEU A 234 -0.60 -30.95 5.71
N ILE A 235 0.25 -30.85 6.74
CA ILE A 235 0.09 -29.83 7.78
C ILE A 235 1.04 -28.70 7.44
N LEU A 236 0.54 -27.67 6.77
CA LEU A 236 1.33 -26.49 6.43
C LEU A 236 1.47 -25.59 7.67
N THR A 237 2.71 -25.20 7.96
CA THR A 237 3.07 -24.34 9.11
C THR A 237 3.47 -22.94 8.69
N SER A 238 3.85 -22.76 7.43
CA SER A 238 4.06 -21.44 6.82
C SER A 238 3.85 -21.55 5.32
N VAL A 239 3.18 -20.56 4.73
CA VAL A 239 3.08 -20.37 3.27
C VAL A 239 3.43 -18.92 2.94
N TYR A 240 2.46 -18.04 2.69
CA TYR A 240 2.72 -16.62 2.50
C TYR A 240 3.21 -15.94 3.79
N ARG A 241 4.28 -15.15 3.68
CA ARG A 241 4.85 -14.35 4.77
C ARG A 241 5.17 -12.95 4.26
N ASN A 242 4.49 -11.93 4.74
CA ASN A 242 4.76 -10.56 4.29
C ASN A 242 6.17 -10.05 4.71
N PRO A 243 6.71 -9.00 4.07
CA PRO A 243 8.04 -8.49 4.34
C PRO A 243 8.27 -7.99 5.76
N VAL A 244 7.28 -7.36 6.41
CA VAL A 244 7.40 -6.85 7.78
C VAL A 244 7.53 -8.00 8.76
N HIS A 245 6.65 -9.00 8.66
CA HIS A 245 6.72 -10.18 9.51
C HIS A 245 8.03 -10.92 9.31
N HIS A 246 8.48 -11.11 8.07
CA HIS A 246 9.75 -11.75 7.78
C HIS A 246 10.93 -11.04 8.45
N THR A 247 10.99 -9.71 8.34
CA THR A 247 12.14 -8.92 8.80
C THR A 247 12.12 -8.66 10.30
N TYR A 248 10.99 -8.18 10.82
CA TYR A 248 10.92 -7.63 12.17
C TYR A 248 10.36 -8.62 13.19
N HIS A 249 9.41 -9.46 12.81
CA HIS A 249 8.72 -10.34 13.75
C HIS A 249 9.34 -11.74 13.83
N ALA A 250 9.72 -12.30 12.68
CA ALA A 250 10.49 -13.54 12.59
C ALA A 250 12.00 -13.32 12.77
N GLY A 251 12.48 -12.05 12.69
CA GLY A 251 13.88 -11.69 12.88
C GLY A 251 14.83 -12.26 11.83
N LEU A 252 14.34 -12.54 10.62
CA LEU A 252 15.12 -13.16 9.56
C LEU A 252 15.95 -12.13 8.81
N THR A 253 17.22 -12.45 8.60
CA THR A 253 18.20 -11.56 7.95
C THR A 253 18.18 -11.66 6.43
N THR A 254 17.60 -12.73 5.89
CA THR A 254 17.42 -12.89 4.44
C THR A 254 16.40 -11.87 3.94
N THR A 255 16.81 -10.99 3.04
CA THR A 255 15.91 -9.97 2.49
C THR A 255 14.89 -10.59 1.54
N GLU A 256 15.35 -11.52 0.71
CA GLU A 256 14.57 -12.15 -0.35
C GLU A 256 14.23 -13.59 0.04
N SER A 257 13.01 -13.81 0.51
CA SER A 257 12.49 -15.14 0.84
C SER A 257 11.36 -15.53 -0.11
N PRO A 258 11.30 -16.79 -0.57
CA PRO A 258 10.23 -17.30 -1.43
C PRO A 258 8.85 -17.23 -0.76
N HIS A 259 8.77 -17.32 0.58
CA HIS A 259 7.52 -17.12 1.32
C HIS A 259 6.93 -15.72 1.11
N GLN A 260 7.79 -14.70 0.95
CA GLN A 260 7.36 -13.34 0.62
C GLN A 260 6.84 -13.22 -0.81
N TYR A 261 6.97 -14.26 -1.62
CA TYR A 261 6.55 -14.21 -3.01
C TYR A 261 5.55 -15.29 -3.37
N GLY A 262 4.92 -15.92 -2.38
CA GLY A 262 3.93 -16.97 -2.62
C GLY A 262 4.53 -18.17 -3.34
N LEU A 263 5.79 -18.51 -3.03
CA LEU A 263 6.54 -19.56 -3.72
C LEU A 263 7.07 -20.66 -2.82
N ALA A 264 6.81 -20.63 -1.52
CA ALA A 264 7.31 -21.65 -0.61
C ALA A 264 6.29 -22.04 0.44
N ALA A 265 6.49 -23.25 0.96
CA ALA A 265 5.73 -23.80 2.06
C ALA A 265 6.65 -24.55 3.03
N ASP A 266 6.37 -24.37 4.33
CA ASP A 266 6.99 -25.13 5.43
C ASP A 266 5.98 -26.14 5.94
N MET A 267 6.30 -27.42 5.89
CA MET A 267 5.46 -28.51 6.38
C MET A 267 5.91 -28.99 7.76
N ARG A 268 4.95 -29.25 8.63
CA ARG A 268 5.18 -30.05 9.83
C ARG A 268 5.53 -31.48 9.43
N ILE A 269 6.53 -32.05 10.08
CA ILE A 269 7.04 -33.41 9.80
C ILE A 269 6.83 -34.37 10.97
N TRP A 270 5.94 -34.05 11.90
CA TRP A 270 5.62 -34.91 13.04
C TRP A 270 4.12 -34.98 13.27
N GLY A 271 3.66 -36.08 13.88
CA GLY A 271 2.24 -36.31 14.13
C GLY A 271 1.50 -36.95 12.96
N HIS A 272 2.23 -37.52 11.99
CA HIS A 272 1.67 -38.17 10.80
C HIS A 272 1.82 -39.71 10.82
N GLY A 273 2.08 -40.33 11.98
CA GLY A 273 2.30 -41.79 12.05
C GLY A 273 3.65 -42.30 11.53
N MET A 274 4.47 -41.42 10.95
CA MET A 274 5.88 -41.62 10.61
C MET A 274 6.80 -40.93 11.62
N THR A 275 8.07 -41.33 11.69
CA THR A 275 9.13 -40.56 12.36
C THR A 275 9.39 -39.24 11.61
N ARG A 276 10.09 -38.29 12.26
CA ARG A 276 10.42 -37.00 11.63
C ARG A 276 11.27 -37.19 10.38
N GLU A 277 12.27 -38.06 10.49
CA GLU A 277 13.20 -38.39 9.42
C GLU A 277 12.47 -39.06 8.24
N GLU A 278 11.63 -40.07 8.50
CA GLU A 278 10.86 -40.73 7.45
C GLU A 278 9.98 -39.73 6.69
N TYR A 279 9.14 -38.96 7.40
CA TYR A 279 8.25 -38.00 6.74
C TYR A 279 9.01 -36.91 5.97
N PHE A 280 10.12 -36.41 6.53
CA PHE A 280 10.97 -35.44 5.86
C PHE A 280 11.51 -35.97 4.52
N TYR A 281 11.97 -37.23 4.49
CA TYR A 281 12.48 -37.84 3.27
C TYR A 281 11.39 -38.18 2.26
N GLU A 282 10.19 -38.59 2.70
CA GLU A 282 9.05 -38.78 1.79
C GLU A 282 8.66 -37.46 1.11
N VAL A 283 8.61 -36.35 1.86
CA VAL A 283 8.35 -35.02 1.27
C VAL A 283 9.46 -34.60 0.34
N ARG A 284 10.74 -34.85 0.68
CA ARG A 284 11.88 -34.57 -0.20
C ARG A 284 11.74 -35.32 -1.52
N ASP A 285 11.49 -36.62 -1.45
CA ASP A 285 11.45 -37.48 -2.63
C ASP A 285 10.24 -37.15 -3.50
N ALA A 286 9.09 -36.85 -2.89
CA ALA A 286 7.91 -36.35 -3.59
C ALA A 286 8.11 -34.96 -4.20
N ALA A 287 8.84 -34.05 -3.53
CA ALA A 287 9.14 -32.71 -4.05
C ALA A 287 9.92 -32.75 -5.37
N HIS A 288 10.72 -33.81 -5.57
CA HIS A 288 11.50 -34.04 -6.77
C HIS A 288 10.71 -34.68 -7.91
N ASP A 289 9.48 -35.13 -7.68
CA ASP A 289 8.65 -35.64 -8.76
C ASP A 289 8.40 -34.52 -9.79
N ASP A 290 8.47 -34.85 -11.09
CA ASP A 290 8.27 -33.89 -12.18
C ASP A 290 6.91 -33.17 -12.06
N ALA A 291 5.89 -33.85 -11.53
CA ALA A 291 4.57 -33.27 -11.32
C ALA A 291 4.54 -32.24 -10.18
N VAL A 292 5.46 -32.34 -9.21
CA VAL A 292 5.59 -31.36 -8.12
C VAL A 292 6.52 -30.23 -8.52
N GLY A 293 7.67 -30.56 -9.09
CA GLY A 293 8.63 -29.59 -9.62
C GLY A 293 9.08 -28.54 -8.59
N ALA A 294 9.30 -28.96 -7.34
CA ALA A 294 9.77 -28.09 -6.26
C ALA A 294 11.26 -28.28 -5.95
N CYS A 295 11.93 -27.20 -5.59
CA CYS A 295 13.21 -27.25 -4.91
C CYS A 295 12.97 -27.63 -3.45
N PHE A 296 13.88 -28.42 -2.88
CA PHE A 296 13.78 -28.88 -1.50
C PHE A 296 15.00 -28.43 -0.67
N GLU A 297 14.75 -27.86 0.50
CA GLU A 297 15.82 -27.36 1.38
C GLU A 297 16.64 -28.51 1.98
N PRO A 298 17.99 -28.47 1.88
CA PRO A 298 18.84 -29.50 2.47
C PRO A 298 18.65 -29.66 3.98
N GLU A 299 18.67 -30.92 4.42
CA GLU A 299 18.63 -31.30 5.84
C GLU A 299 19.60 -30.52 6.73
N GLU A 300 20.82 -30.29 6.25
CA GLU A 300 21.86 -29.55 6.99
C GLU A 300 21.42 -28.13 7.35
N LEU A 301 20.69 -27.45 6.46
CA LEU A 301 20.17 -26.10 6.69
C LEU A 301 19.00 -26.13 7.68
N ILE A 302 18.10 -27.10 7.54
CA ILE A 302 16.96 -27.30 8.45
C ILE A 302 17.45 -27.59 9.86
N ARG A 303 18.43 -28.49 10.03
CA ARG A 303 19.00 -28.81 11.36
C ARG A 303 19.78 -27.62 11.92
N ALA A 304 20.50 -26.85 11.10
CA ALA A 304 21.19 -25.65 11.56
C ALA A 304 20.24 -24.56 12.10
N GLY A 305 18.99 -24.53 11.64
CA GLY A 305 17.94 -23.66 12.16
C GLY A 305 17.32 -24.11 13.49
N SER A 306 17.59 -25.34 13.95
CA SER A 306 17.05 -25.89 15.20
C SER A 306 17.83 -25.44 16.43
N SER A 307 17.16 -25.37 17.59
CA SER A 307 17.78 -24.91 18.85
C SER A 307 18.93 -25.81 19.34
N ASP A 308 18.90 -27.09 18.99
CA ASP A 308 19.93 -28.06 19.34
C ASP A 308 20.93 -28.32 18.19
N GLY A 309 20.73 -27.68 17.03
CA GLY A 309 21.54 -27.87 15.83
C GLY A 309 21.47 -29.28 15.24
N GLN A 310 20.52 -30.10 15.70
CA GLN A 310 20.45 -31.52 15.37
C GLN A 310 19.05 -31.96 14.98
N THR A 311 17.98 -31.23 15.31
CA THR A 311 16.62 -31.67 15.07
C THR A 311 16.10 -31.21 13.70
N LEU A 312 15.48 -32.11 12.93
CA LEU A 312 14.64 -31.71 11.80
C LEU A 312 13.39 -31.00 12.32
N THR A 313 13.20 -29.74 11.94
CA THR A 313 12.11 -28.89 12.45
C THR A 313 10.94 -28.72 11.50
N HIS A 314 11.11 -29.00 10.21
CA HIS A 314 10.09 -28.90 9.17
C HIS A 314 10.65 -29.47 7.86
N ALA A 315 9.82 -29.61 6.83
CA ALA A 315 10.23 -29.81 5.45
C ALA A 315 9.91 -28.53 4.66
N HIS A 316 10.90 -27.93 4.02
CA HIS A 316 10.73 -26.71 3.23
C HIS A 316 10.78 -27.04 1.74
N VAL A 317 9.72 -26.64 1.03
CA VAL A 317 9.60 -26.76 -0.43
C VAL A 317 9.40 -25.39 -1.05
N ASP A 318 9.96 -25.21 -2.24
CA ASP A 318 9.98 -23.93 -2.92
C ASP A 318 9.93 -24.09 -4.43
N TRP A 319 9.07 -23.32 -5.08
CA TRP A 319 8.87 -23.34 -6.53
C TRP A 319 9.61 -22.22 -7.26
N ARG A 320 10.65 -21.62 -6.66
CA ARG A 320 11.51 -20.66 -7.35
C ARG A 320 12.28 -21.32 -8.49
N ASP A 321 12.53 -20.55 -9.54
CA ASP A 321 13.33 -20.98 -10.69
C ASP A 321 14.42 -19.93 -10.97
N PRO A 322 15.71 -20.31 -11.02
CA PRO A 322 16.25 -21.65 -10.75
C PRO A 322 16.27 -22.02 -9.26
N CYS A 323 16.39 -23.31 -8.96
CA CYS A 323 16.64 -23.78 -7.60
C CYS A 323 17.94 -23.20 -7.03
N PRO A 324 17.97 -22.87 -5.72
CA PRO A 324 19.19 -22.39 -5.08
C PRO A 324 20.33 -23.40 -5.24
N THR A 325 21.55 -22.90 -5.39
CA THR A 325 22.73 -23.77 -5.44
C THR A 325 22.86 -24.60 -4.16
N GLY A 326 23.04 -25.91 -4.31
CA GLY A 326 23.16 -26.85 -3.20
C GLY A 326 21.81 -27.33 -2.65
N TRP A 327 20.69 -26.80 -3.13
CA TRP A 327 19.39 -27.42 -2.93
C TRP A 327 19.22 -28.56 -3.91
N TYR A 328 18.42 -29.55 -3.54
CA TYR A 328 18.10 -30.62 -4.47
C TYR A 328 17.26 -30.02 -5.60
N PRO A 329 17.77 -30.04 -6.85
CA PRO A 329 17.14 -29.32 -7.95
C PRO A 329 15.87 -30.03 -8.42
N CYS A 330 14.90 -29.26 -8.92
CA CYS A 330 13.86 -29.81 -9.78
C CYS A 330 14.52 -30.60 -10.91
N PRO A 331 14.00 -31.76 -11.31
CA PRO A 331 14.43 -32.40 -12.54
C PRO A 331 14.25 -31.38 -13.67
N THR A 332 15.34 -31.06 -14.36
CA THR A 332 15.33 -30.05 -15.42
C THR A 332 14.53 -30.57 -16.61
N GLY A 333 13.29 -30.10 -16.78
CA GLY A 333 12.45 -30.53 -17.90
C GLY A 333 11.06 -29.90 -17.92
N TRP A 334 10.97 -28.57 -18.08
CA TRP A 334 9.76 -27.91 -18.57
C TRP A 334 10.03 -27.28 -19.94
#